data_AF-A0A1N6LGV0-F1
#
_entry.id   AF-A0A1N6LGV0-F1
#
_cell.length_a   1.000
_cell.length_b   1.000
_cell.length_c   1.000
_cell.angle_alpha   90.00
_cell.angle_beta   90.00
_cell.angle_gamma   90.00
#
_symmetry.space_group_name_H-M   'P 1'
#
loop_
_entity.id
_entity.type
_entity.pdbx_description
1 polymer ?
#
loop_
_entity_poly.entity_id
_entity_poly.type
_entity_poly.pdbx_seq_one_letter_code
_entity_poly.pdbx_strand_id
1 'polypeptide(L)'
;MISHPFEIKPSATNQGPDVLMITWRGTPAQSVAEIYLPAVSSKAIISLADKIYGRHRLTATDANTIQFPASDLALIPIPAGTGRYAGLLSVEVHPSMPEGRSFMVSVRQLNQVSATARTPPPPPPAPQVSVAKAESARSSKETFSWRQLQGAFQYTVTAKPDKVLLSEQERLVAWLKWRFGVIPATNRWKPVLQRYLKYTESLVWNLGTDPNTIPPSELGKVTREGSGSGLPIVNHGEHECTGKVAAVHYDRFGDFCGFVILTEAGHERLFRATEHAVEHLVREAWVERTAVSVFSDERNPERPDRLVLLRYH
;
A
#
# COMPACT_ATOMS: atom_id res chain seq x y z
N MET A 1 -13.48 4.81 -8.58
CA MET A 1 -12.58 3.70 -8.20
C MET A 1 -11.58 4.20 -7.19
N ILE A 2 -11.25 3.38 -6.19
CA ILE A 2 -10.22 3.69 -5.18
C ILE A 2 -8.97 2.91 -5.55
N SER A 3 -7.84 3.59 -5.66
CA SER A 3 -6.62 3.03 -6.26
C SER A 3 -5.45 3.09 -5.30
N HIS A 4 -4.58 2.08 -5.34
CA HIS A 4 -3.36 2.02 -4.55
C HIS A 4 -2.18 1.61 -5.44
N PRO A 5 -1.14 2.46 -5.59
CA PRO A 5 0.05 2.10 -6.34
C PRO A 5 0.87 1.07 -5.57
N PHE A 6 1.45 0.10 -6.26
CA PHE A 6 2.25 -0.95 -5.62
C PHE A 6 3.39 -1.43 -6.52
N GLU A 7 4.33 -2.17 -5.94
CA GLU A 7 5.43 -2.80 -6.67
C GLU A 7 5.51 -4.29 -6.32
N ILE A 8 5.77 -5.12 -7.34
CA ILE A 8 6.05 -6.56 -7.18
C ILE A 8 7.30 -6.96 -7.97
N LYS A 9 7.91 -8.08 -7.58
CA LYS A 9 8.97 -8.69 -8.39
C LYS A 9 8.36 -9.64 -9.44
N PRO A 10 8.96 -9.77 -10.64
CA PRO A 10 8.61 -10.81 -11.58
C PRO A 10 8.94 -12.20 -11.03
N SER A 11 8.31 -13.22 -11.59
CA SER A 11 8.72 -14.60 -11.36
C SER A 11 10.10 -14.87 -11.96
N ALA A 12 10.85 -15.78 -11.35
CA ALA A 12 12.10 -16.27 -11.94
C ALA A 12 11.84 -17.13 -13.21
N THR A 13 10.74 -17.89 -13.21
CA THR A 13 10.33 -18.76 -14.33
C THR A 13 8.81 -18.86 -14.42
N ASN A 14 8.32 -19.13 -15.63
CA ASN A 14 6.90 -19.36 -15.90
C ASN A 14 6.44 -20.81 -15.59
N GLN A 15 7.37 -21.75 -15.32
CA GLN A 15 7.03 -23.14 -14.99
C GLN A 15 6.54 -23.30 -13.53
N GLY A 16 6.97 -22.42 -12.65
CA GLY A 16 6.51 -22.33 -11.27
C GLY A 16 6.44 -20.87 -10.87
N PRO A 17 5.48 -20.11 -11.42
CA PRO A 17 5.46 -18.68 -11.19
C PRO A 17 5.10 -18.34 -9.75
N ASP A 18 5.65 -17.22 -9.32
CA ASP A 18 5.21 -16.50 -8.14
C ASP A 18 3.73 -16.13 -8.29
N VAL A 19 3.06 -15.98 -7.15
CA VAL A 19 1.64 -15.66 -7.09
C VAL A 19 1.44 -14.43 -6.24
N LEU A 20 0.69 -13.46 -6.76
CA LEU A 20 0.11 -12.39 -5.98
C LEU A 20 -1.20 -12.90 -5.38
N MET A 21 -1.23 -13.01 -4.07
CA MET A 21 -2.39 -13.41 -3.29
C MET A 21 -3.06 -12.17 -2.70
N ILE A 22 -4.33 -11.97 -3.02
CA ILE A 22 -5.13 -10.85 -2.52
C ILE A 22 -6.30 -11.40 -1.73
N THR A 23 -6.43 -10.95 -0.49
CA THR A 23 -7.54 -11.26 0.40
C THR A 23 -8.31 -10.02 0.76
N TRP A 24 -9.63 -10.17 0.83
CA TRP A 24 -10.57 -9.08 1.04
C TRP A 24 -11.26 -9.26 2.40
N ARG A 25 -11.34 -8.19 3.20
CA ARG A 25 -12.09 -8.20 4.46
C ARG A 25 -13.08 -7.05 4.47
N GLY A 26 -14.36 -7.38 4.46
CA GLY A 26 -15.45 -6.40 4.57
C GLY A 26 -15.80 -5.67 3.27
N THR A 27 -15.24 -6.06 2.13
CA THR A 27 -15.53 -5.45 0.83
C THR A 27 -17.00 -5.65 0.47
N PRO A 28 -17.71 -4.63 -0.05
CA PRO A 28 -19.11 -4.77 -0.47
C PRO A 28 -19.29 -5.85 -1.52
N ALA A 29 -20.43 -6.55 -1.47
CA ALA A 29 -20.79 -7.55 -2.46
C ALA A 29 -20.77 -6.96 -3.87
N GLN A 30 -20.42 -7.78 -4.86
CA GLN A 30 -20.32 -7.39 -6.27
C GLN A 30 -19.28 -6.30 -6.58
N SER A 31 -18.43 -5.91 -5.62
CA SER A 31 -17.28 -5.06 -5.91
C SER A 31 -16.31 -5.78 -6.85
N VAL A 32 -15.69 -5.02 -7.74
CA VAL A 32 -14.77 -5.53 -8.75
C VAL A 32 -13.42 -4.87 -8.56
N ALA A 33 -12.36 -5.66 -8.64
CA ALA A 33 -10.99 -5.18 -8.58
C ALA A 33 -10.31 -5.31 -9.93
N GLU A 34 -9.35 -4.43 -10.19
CA GLU A 34 -8.48 -4.52 -11.34
C GLU A 34 -7.03 -4.27 -10.95
N ILE A 35 -6.13 -4.92 -11.69
CA ILE A 35 -4.69 -4.68 -11.60
C ILE A 35 -4.19 -4.23 -12.95
N TYR A 36 -3.62 -3.04 -12.98
CA TYR A 36 -2.86 -2.51 -14.11
C TYR A 36 -1.37 -2.72 -13.89
N LEU A 37 -0.72 -3.43 -14.80
CA LEU A 37 0.74 -3.66 -14.81
C LEU A 37 1.30 -3.24 -16.17
N PRO A 38 1.80 -2.00 -16.35
CA PRO A 38 2.25 -1.49 -17.64
C PRO A 38 3.35 -2.32 -18.31
N ALA A 39 4.19 -2.99 -17.51
CA ALA A 39 5.29 -3.82 -18.01
C ALA A 39 4.86 -5.26 -18.36
N VAL A 40 3.60 -5.63 -18.14
CA VAL A 40 3.11 -7.01 -18.24
C VAL A 40 1.86 -7.09 -19.11
N SER A 41 1.84 -8.02 -20.06
CA SER A 41 0.62 -8.27 -20.84
C SER A 41 -0.43 -9.00 -20.00
N SER A 42 -1.67 -8.51 -20.02
CA SER A 42 -2.83 -9.17 -19.39
C SER A 42 -3.02 -10.59 -19.94
N LYS A 43 -2.81 -10.78 -21.24
CA LYS A 43 -2.85 -12.10 -21.90
C LYS A 43 -1.83 -13.07 -21.32
N ALA A 44 -0.62 -12.60 -20.98
CA ALA A 44 0.40 -13.46 -20.38
C ALA A 44 -0.01 -13.94 -18.98
N ILE A 45 -0.64 -13.06 -18.19
CA ILE A 45 -1.17 -13.42 -16.87
C ILE A 45 -2.29 -14.46 -17.00
N ILE A 46 -3.24 -14.22 -17.90
CA ILE A 46 -4.37 -15.14 -18.15
C ILE A 46 -3.87 -16.49 -18.65
N SER A 47 -2.95 -16.51 -19.61
CA SER A 47 -2.36 -17.77 -20.12
C SER A 47 -1.58 -18.56 -19.05
N LEU A 48 -1.03 -17.91 -18.03
CA LEU A 48 -0.45 -18.61 -16.88
C LEU A 48 -1.55 -19.14 -15.95
N ALA A 49 -2.60 -18.36 -15.72
CA ALA A 49 -3.72 -18.75 -14.89
C ALA A 49 -4.46 -19.96 -15.48
N ASP A 50 -4.69 -19.98 -16.80
CA ASP A 50 -5.30 -21.10 -17.55
C ASP A 50 -4.49 -22.40 -17.40
N LYS A 51 -3.16 -22.30 -17.28
CA LYS A 51 -2.26 -23.46 -17.16
C LYS A 51 -2.20 -24.02 -15.74
N ILE A 52 -2.30 -23.14 -14.73
CA ILE A 52 -2.02 -23.50 -13.33
C ILE A 52 -3.32 -23.78 -12.57
N TYR A 53 -4.41 -23.10 -12.93
CA TYR A 53 -5.68 -23.21 -12.23
C TYR A 53 -6.70 -23.91 -13.11
N GLY A 54 -7.39 -24.91 -12.55
CA GLY A 54 -8.49 -25.57 -13.26
C GLY A 54 -9.65 -24.63 -13.56
N ARG A 55 -9.85 -23.58 -12.74
CA ARG A 55 -10.82 -22.48 -12.96
C ARG A 55 -10.28 -21.19 -12.33
N HIS A 56 -10.49 -20.06 -12.99
CA HIS A 56 -10.23 -18.73 -12.44
C HIS A 56 -11.23 -17.69 -12.96
N ARG A 57 -11.27 -16.52 -12.31
CA ARG A 57 -12.16 -15.40 -12.67
C ARG A 57 -11.41 -14.14 -13.13
N LEU A 58 -10.16 -14.32 -13.58
CA LEU A 58 -9.37 -13.26 -14.20
C LEU A 58 -9.85 -13.04 -15.63
N THR A 59 -10.14 -11.79 -15.99
CA THR A 59 -10.47 -11.35 -17.35
C THR A 59 -9.56 -10.20 -17.76
N ALA A 60 -9.24 -10.07 -19.05
CA ALA A 60 -8.50 -8.91 -19.54
C ALA A 60 -9.48 -7.79 -19.88
N THR A 61 -9.23 -6.58 -19.38
CA THR A 61 -9.98 -5.38 -19.76
C THR A 61 -9.25 -4.55 -20.80
N ASP A 62 -7.91 -4.55 -20.76
CA ASP A 62 -7.05 -4.01 -21.80
C ASP A 62 -5.74 -4.83 -21.92
N ALA A 63 -4.80 -4.35 -22.73
CA ALA A 63 -3.53 -5.05 -22.99
C ALA A 63 -2.66 -5.31 -21.74
N ASN A 64 -2.85 -4.54 -20.67
CA ASN A 64 -2.01 -4.53 -19.47
C ASN A 64 -2.83 -4.59 -18.16
N THR A 65 -4.13 -4.83 -18.26
CA THR A 65 -5.05 -4.80 -17.13
C THR A 65 -5.86 -6.07 -17.07
N ILE A 66 -5.92 -6.63 -15.87
CA ILE A 66 -6.82 -7.72 -15.55
C ILE A 66 -7.85 -7.26 -14.54
N GLN A 67 -9.04 -7.84 -14.60
CA GLN A 67 -10.15 -7.59 -13.71
C GLN A 67 -10.59 -8.91 -13.06
N PHE A 68 -11.07 -8.84 -11.82
CA PHE A 68 -11.53 -9.99 -11.05
C PHE A 68 -12.44 -9.56 -9.88
N PRO A 69 -13.28 -10.46 -9.34
CA PRO A 69 -14.14 -10.14 -8.20
C PRO A 69 -13.35 -9.81 -6.92
N ALA A 70 -13.82 -8.80 -6.17
CA ALA A 70 -13.19 -8.32 -4.93
C ALA A 70 -13.86 -8.88 -3.66
N SER A 71 -14.18 -10.17 -3.61
CA SER A 71 -15.05 -10.74 -2.56
C SER A 71 -14.52 -12.00 -1.84
N ASP A 72 -13.43 -12.60 -2.31
CA ASP A 72 -12.88 -13.83 -1.74
C ASP A 72 -11.34 -13.83 -1.67
N LEU A 73 -10.71 -14.61 -2.54
CA LEU A 73 -9.27 -14.80 -2.66
C LEU A 73 -8.95 -14.69 -4.15
N ALA A 74 -8.11 -13.74 -4.52
CA ALA A 74 -7.53 -13.70 -5.85
C ALA A 74 -6.10 -14.24 -5.82
N LEU A 75 -5.84 -15.26 -6.63
CA LEU A 75 -4.50 -15.79 -6.86
C LEU A 75 -4.09 -15.44 -8.30
N ILE A 76 -3.15 -14.53 -8.43
CA ILE A 76 -2.76 -13.97 -9.73
C ILE A 76 -1.32 -14.42 -10.00
N PRO A 77 -1.08 -15.28 -11.01
CA PRO A 77 0.26 -15.71 -11.34
C PRO A 77 1.02 -14.54 -11.95
N ILE A 78 2.25 -14.34 -11.49
CA ILE A 78 3.10 -13.24 -11.95
C ILE A 78 3.95 -13.77 -13.11
N PRO A 79 3.91 -13.17 -14.31
CA PRO A 79 4.79 -13.57 -15.38
C PRO A 79 6.26 -13.35 -15.06
N ALA A 80 7.12 -14.18 -15.65
CA ALA A 80 8.57 -13.99 -15.60
C ALA A 80 8.99 -12.76 -16.41
N GLY A 81 10.05 -12.09 -15.96
CA GLY A 81 10.59 -10.93 -16.65
C GLY A 81 11.75 -10.31 -15.89
N THR A 82 12.16 -9.12 -16.34
CA THR A 82 13.32 -8.39 -15.81
C THR A 82 12.88 -7.10 -15.12
N GLY A 83 13.54 -6.77 -14.01
CA GLY A 83 13.21 -5.58 -13.22
C GLY A 83 11.88 -5.69 -12.46
N ARG A 84 11.64 -4.75 -11.53
CA ARG A 84 10.42 -4.74 -10.70
C ARG A 84 9.23 -4.17 -11.46
N TYR A 85 8.07 -4.80 -11.33
CA TYR A 85 6.84 -4.29 -11.92
C TYR A 85 6.19 -3.26 -11.00
N ALA A 86 6.08 -2.03 -11.50
CA ALA A 86 5.19 -1.04 -10.91
C ALA A 86 3.76 -1.34 -11.36
N GLY A 87 2.78 -1.18 -10.48
CA GLY A 87 1.38 -1.46 -10.77
C GLY A 87 0.40 -0.58 -10.01
N LEU A 88 -0.86 -0.63 -10.43
CA LEU A 88 -1.99 0.01 -9.76
C LEU A 88 -3.04 -1.05 -9.46
N LEU A 89 -3.43 -1.18 -8.19
CA LEU A 89 -4.58 -1.98 -7.77
C LEU A 89 -5.74 -1.03 -7.54
N SER A 90 -6.82 -1.19 -8.31
CA SER A 90 -8.01 -0.36 -8.19
C SER A 90 -9.20 -1.21 -7.78
N VAL A 91 -10.06 -0.66 -6.95
CA VAL A 91 -11.31 -1.29 -6.52
C VAL A 91 -12.47 -0.39 -6.92
N GLU A 92 -13.36 -0.93 -7.72
CA GLU A 92 -14.69 -0.39 -7.95
C GLU A 92 -15.61 -0.90 -6.84
N VAL A 93 -15.95 0.02 -5.94
CA VAL A 93 -16.80 -0.26 -4.79
C VAL A 93 -18.25 -0.09 -5.22
N HIS A 94 -19.07 -1.13 -5.05
CA HIS A 94 -20.50 -1.04 -5.34
C HIS A 94 -21.18 -0.04 -4.37
N PRO A 95 -22.13 0.80 -4.82
CA PRO A 95 -22.70 1.93 -4.04
C PRO A 95 -23.43 1.54 -2.75
N SER A 96 -23.64 0.25 -2.49
CA SER A 96 -24.30 -0.26 -1.29
C SER A 96 -23.45 -0.20 0.00
N MET A 97 -22.42 0.66 0.06
CA MET A 97 -21.53 0.77 1.22
C MET A 97 -21.99 1.91 2.16
N PRO A 98 -22.44 1.61 3.39
CA PRO A 98 -22.80 2.65 4.36
C PRO A 98 -21.60 3.52 4.74
N GLU A 99 -21.85 4.79 5.04
CA GLU A 99 -20.85 5.73 5.56
C GLU A 99 -20.15 5.18 6.81
N GLY A 100 -18.87 5.50 6.98
CA GLY A 100 -18.06 5.07 8.13
C GLY A 100 -17.65 3.60 8.13
N ARG A 101 -18.21 2.78 7.23
CA ARG A 101 -17.77 1.40 7.05
C ARG A 101 -16.37 1.40 6.42
N SER A 102 -15.58 0.40 6.79
CA SER A 102 -14.28 0.17 6.16
C SER A 102 -14.19 -1.24 5.58
N PHE A 103 -13.41 -1.38 4.52
CA PHE A 103 -12.94 -2.66 4.04
C PHE A 103 -11.42 -2.63 3.91
N MET A 104 -10.83 -3.81 4.00
CA MET A 104 -9.39 -3.98 4.04
C MET A 104 -8.95 -4.89 2.91
N VAL A 105 -7.87 -4.49 2.25
CA VAL A 105 -7.26 -5.22 1.14
C VAL A 105 -5.87 -5.61 1.60
N SER A 106 -5.60 -6.91 1.66
CA SER A 106 -4.27 -7.43 1.99
C SER A 106 -3.70 -8.14 0.78
N VAL A 107 -2.48 -7.74 0.40
CA VAL A 107 -1.78 -8.25 -0.77
C VAL A 107 -0.49 -8.90 -0.32
N ARG A 108 -0.21 -10.11 -0.81
CA ARG A 108 0.98 -10.91 -0.48
C ARG A 108 1.57 -11.49 -1.74
N GLN A 109 2.85 -11.28 -1.98
CA GLN A 109 3.59 -11.96 -3.04
C GLN A 109 4.22 -13.24 -2.49
N LEU A 110 3.87 -14.37 -3.09
CA LEU A 110 4.35 -15.70 -2.72
C LEU A 110 5.27 -16.22 -3.82
N ASN A 111 6.53 -16.48 -3.51
CA ASN A 111 7.46 -17.11 -4.45
C ASN A 111 7.42 -18.63 -4.36
N GLN A 112 7.72 -19.32 -5.46
CA GLN A 112 7.86 -20.78 -5.46
C GLN A 112 9.33 -21.14 -5.21
N VAL A 113 9.60 -21.88 -4.14
CA VAL A 113 10.94 -22.36 -3.78
C VAL A 113 10.95 -23.88 -3.86
N SER A 114 12.03 -24.44 -4.40
CA SER A 114 12.24 -25.88 -4.48
C SER A 114 13.61 -26.24 -3.95
N ALA A 115 13.71 -27.35 -3.22
CA ALA A 115 14.98 -27.92 -2.76
C ALA A 115 15.03 -29.42 -3.06
N THR A 116 16.24 -29.90 -3.31
CA THR A 116 16.52 -31.33 -3.44
C THR A 116 17.01 -31.86 -2.10
N ALA A 117 16.41 -32.95 -1.62
CA ALA A 117 16.88 -33.65 -0.44
C ALA A 117 18.34 -34.11 -0.68
N ARG A 118 19.24 -33.81 0.27
CA ARG A 118 20.59 -34.35 0.23
C ARG A 118 20.51 -35.84 0.55
N THR A 119 20.97 -36.69 -0.36
CA THR A 119 21.21 -38.09 -0.04
C THR A 119 22.28 -38.18 1.05
N PRO A 120 22.08 -38.95 2.13
CA PRO A 120 23.14 -39.21 3.09
C PRO A 120 24.38 -39.76 2.36
N PRO A 121 25.61 -39.38 2.77
CA PRO A 121 26.80 -40.03 2.25
C PRO A 121 26.70 -41.54 2.51
N PRO A 122 27.18 -42.39 1.57
CA PRO A 122 27.13 -43.84 1.77
C PRO A 122 27.87 -44.19 3.06
N PRO A 123 27.36 -45.16 3.85
CA PRO A 123 28.08 -45.64 5.03
C PRO A 123 29.49 -46.11 4.63
N PRO A 124 30.50 -45.96 5.50
CA PRO A 124 31.84 -46.48 5.23
C PRO A 124 31.77 -47.97 4.87
N PRO A 125 32.61 -48.46 3.95
CA PRO A 125 32.52 -49.83 3.45
C PRO A 125 32.64 -50.81 4.62
N ALA A 126 31.56 -51.55 4.88
CA ALA A 126 31.61 -52.73 5.73
C ALA A 126 32.47 -53.81 5.04
N PRO A 127 33.23 -54.63 5.79
CA PRO A 127 34.04 -55.71 5.21
C PRO A 127 33.16 -56.60 4.33
N GLN A 128 33.63 -56.84 3.10
CA GLN A 128 32.88 -57.49 2.04
C GLN A 128 32.50 -58.92 2.43
N VAL A 129 31.21 -59.16 2.68
CA VAL A 129 30.60 -60.48 2.55
C VAL A 129 29.67 -60.40 1.35
N SER A 130 30.04 -61.09 0.28
CA SER A 130 29.32 -61.13 -0.98
C SER A 130 28.00 -61.89 -0.84
N VAL A 131 26.89 -61.15 -0.77
CA VAL A 131 25.58 -61.71 -1.09
C VAL A 131 24.99 -60.88 -2.22
N ALA A 132 24.87 -61.51 -3.39
CA ALA A 132 24.25 -60.93 -4.56
C ALA A 132 22.77 -60.66 -4.27
N LYS A 133 22.42 -59.41 -4.01
CA LYS A 133 21.05 -58.93 -4.06
C LYS A 133 21.00 -57.74 -4.99
N ALA A 134 20.30 -57.91 -6.10
CA ALA A 134 19.98 -56.85 -7.04
C ALA A 134 19.04 -55.85 -6.36
N GLU A 135 19.60 -54.83 -5.72
CA GLU A 135 18.83 -53.68 -5.28
C GLU A 135 18.97 -52.57 -6.33
N SER A 136 17.98 -52.49 -7.20
CA SER A 136 17.66 -51.26 -7.92
C SER A 136 17.29 -50.18 -6.89
N ALA A 137 18.30 -49.57 -6.28
CA ALA A 137 18.14 -48.34 -5.53
C ALA A 137 17.87 -47.22 -6.56
N ARG A 138 16.60 -47.01 -6.90
CA ARG A 138 16.15 -45.74 -7.47
C ARG A 138 16.41 -44.67 -6.43
N SER A 139 17.62 -44.09 -6.46
CA SER A 139 17.92 -42.81 -5.84
C SER A 139 17.20 -41.73 -6.65
N SER A 140 15.87 -41.67 -6.54
CA SER A 140 15.15 -40.47 -6.94
C SER A 140 15.51 -39.40 -5.94
N LYS A 141 16.30 -38.41 -6.34
CA LYS A 141 16.48 -37.18 -5.57
C LYS A 141 15.08 -36.59 -5.34
N GLU A 142 14.52 -36.79 -4.15
CA GLU A 142 13.23 -36.22 -3.80
C GLU A 142 13.37 -34.70 -3.84
N THR A 143 12.64 -34.09 -4.77
CA THR A 143 12.55 -32.64 -4.89
C THR A 143 11.25 -32.23 -4.25
N PHE A 144 11.32 -31.37 -3.24
CA PHE A 144 10.14 -30.80 -2.60
C PHE A 144 10.05 -29.31 -2.93
N SER A 145 8.84 -28.80 -3.03
CA SER A 145 8.59 -27.39 -3.33
C SER A 145 7.55 -26.80 -2.38
N TRP A 146 7.72 -25.53 -2.01
CA TRP A 146 6.84 -24.79 -1.12
C TRP A 146 6.73 -23.33 -1.57
N ARG A 147 5.76 -22.60 -1.02
CA ARG A 147 5.62 -21.16 -1.26
C ARG A 147 6.16 -20.37 -0.07
N GLN A 148 7.01 -19.38 -0.32
CA GLN A 148 7.53 -18.48 0.69
C GLN A 148 7.03 -17.05 0.45
N LEU A 149 6.75 -16.32 1.54
CA LEU A 149 6.31 -14.93 1.47
C LEU A 149 7.50 -14.04 1.09
N GLN A 150 7.37 -13.28 0.00
CA GLN A 150 8.42 -12.40 -0.51
C GLN A 150 8.16 -10.92 -0.20
N GLY A 151 6.90 -10.53 -0.05
CA GLY A 151 6.50 -9.18 0.28
C GLY A 151 5.00 -9.12 0.56
N ALA A 152 4.58 -8.14 1.35
CA ALA A 152 3.18 -7.92 1.67
C ALA A 152 2.91 -6.45 1.96
N PHE A 153 1.69 -6.01 1.65
CA PHE A 153 1.16 -4.74 2.10
C PHE A 153 -0.33 -4.88 2.37
N GLN A 154 -0.86 -3.94 3.14
CA GLN A 154 -2.27 -3.88 3.46
C GLN A 154 -2.71 -2.42 3.51
N TYR A 155 -3.89 -2.14 2.96
CA TYR A 155 -4.51 -0.84 3.09
C TYR A 155 -5.99 -0.97 3.43
N THR A 156 -6.50 0.04 4.09
CA THR A 156 -7.89 0.14 4.52
C THR A 156 -8.56 1.24 3.73
N VAL A 157 -9.73 0.95 3.21
CA VAL A 157 -10.59 1.89 2.51
C VAL A 157 -11.79 2.16 3.38
N THR A 158 -11.99 3.43 3.75
CA THR A 158 -13.10 3.87 4.58
C THR A 158 -14.06 4.69 3.75
N ALA A 159 -15.35 4.37 3.81
CA ALA A 159 -16.41 5.18 3.23
C ALA A 159 -16.50 6.50 4.02
N LYS A 160 -16.30 7.61 3.32
CA LYS A 160 -16.35 8.97 3.88
C LYS A 160 -17.50 9.74 3.27
N PRO A 161 -18.04 10.76 3.96
CA PRO A 161 -18.99 11.68 3.38
C PRO A 161 -18.39 12.37 2.15
N ASP A 162 -19.21 12.61 1.12
CA ASP A 162 -18.76 13.12 -0.19
C ASP A 162 -17.91 14.39 -0.07
N LYS A 163 -18.27 15.33 0.82
CA LYS A 163 -17.50 16.57 1.02
C LYS A 163 -16.08 16.33 1.55
N VAL A 164 -15.93 15.37 2.47
CA VAL A 164 -14.63 15.01 3.05
C VAL A 164 -13.81 14.22 2.04
N LEU A 165 -14.45 13.27 1.34
CA LEU A 165 -13.80 12.53 0.28
C LEU A 165 -13.33 13.47 -0.83
N LEU A 166 -14.18 14.41 -1.26
CA LEU A 166 -13.88 15.37 -2.32
C LEU A 166 -12.65 16.20 -1.98
N SER A 167 -12.58 16.80 -0.79
CA SER A 167 -11.43 17.64 -0.42
C SER A 167 -10.12 16.85 -0.43
N GLU A 168 -10.13 15.60 0.05
CA GLU A 168 -8.96 14.73 -0.02
C GLU A 168 -8.58 14.36 -1.47
N GLN A 169 -9.57 14.07 -2.32
CA GLN A 169 -9.32 13.74 -3.71
C GLN A 169 -8.86 14.95 -4.53
N GLU A 170 -9.38 16.16 -4.28
CA GLU A 170 -8.92 17.40 -4.92
C GLU A 170 -7.42 17.63 -4.62
N ARG A 171 -7.02 17.47 -3.34
CA ARG A 171 -5.60 17.58 -2.93
C ARG A 171 -4.72 16.54 -3.62
N LEU A 172 -5.21 15.30 -3.69
CA LEU A 172 -4.51 14.20 -4.36
C LEU A 172 -4.37 14.47 -5.88
N VAL A 173 -5.40 14.98 -6.54
CA VAL A 173 -5.34 15.37 -7.97
C VAL A 173 -4.28 16.46 -8.17
N ALA A 174 -4.28 17.51 -7.33
CA ALA A 174 -3.31 18.59 -7.42
C ALA A 174 -1.86 18.05 -7.30
N TRP A 175 -1.63 17.15 -6.34
CA TRP A 175 -0.34 16.48 -6.16
C TRP A 175 0.04 15.56 -7.34
N LEU A 176 -0.90 14.73 -7.81
CA LEU A 176 -0.67 13.81 -8.92
C LEU A 176 -0.35 14.55 -10.21
N LYS A 177 -1.03 15.67 -10.50
CA LYS A 177 -0.72 16.52 -11.66
C LYS A 177 0.69 17.09 -11.59
N TRP A 178 1.10 17.61 -10.43
CA TRP A 178 2.46 18.11 -10.24
C TRP A 178 3.48 16.99 -10.41
N ARG A 179 3.27 15.86 -9.72
CA ARG A 179 4.18 14.71 -9.77
C ARG A 179 4.32 14.15 -11.18
N PHE A 180 3.21 14.08 -11.93
CA PHE A 180 3.20 13.62 -13.31
C PHE A 180 3.95 14.58 -14.26
N GLY A 181 3.91 15.89 -13.98
CA GLY A 181 4.66 16.92 -14.71
C GLY A 181 6.17 16.80 -14.52
N VAL A 182 6.63 16.45 -13.31
CA VAL A 182 8.08 16.38 -12.99
C VAL A 182 8.70 15.00 -13.19
N ILE A 183 7.92 13.93 -13.26
CA ILE A 183 8.48 12.57 -13.40
C ILE A 183 9.04 12.33 -14.82
N PRO A 184 10.27 11.80 -14.97
CA PRO A 184 10.86 11.51 -16.26
C PRO A 184 10.01 10.56 -17.11
N ALA A 185 9.97 10.77 -18.43
CA ALA A 185 9.19 9.95 -19.35
C ALA A 185 9.59 8.46 -19.33
N THR A 186 10.87 8.18 -19.09
CA THR A 186 11.43 6.82 -19.01
C THR A 186 11.15 6.13 -17.67
N ASN A 187 10.61 6.83 -16.68
CA ASN A 187 10.33 6.25 -15.38
C ASN A 187 9.13 5.29 -15.48
N ARG A 188 9.32 4.03 -15.10
CA ARG A 188 8.28 2.99 -15.10
C ARG A 188 7.02 3.32 -14.29
N TRP A 189 7.10 4.25 -13.33
CA TRP A 189 5.94 4.72 -12.57
C TRP A 189 5.09 5.74 -13.33
N LYS A 190 5.58 6.35 -14.41
CA LYS A 190 4.83 7.34 -15.17
C LYS A 190 3.50 6.82 -15.73
N PRO A 191 3.42 5.64 -16.39
CA PRO A 191 2.13 5.09 -16.83
C PRO A 191 1.19 4.76 -15.65
N VAL A 192 1.74 4.33 -14.52
CA VAL A 192 0.95 4.07 -13.30
C VAL A 192 0.33 5.37 -12.77
N LEU A 193 1.14 6.43 -12.66
CA LEU A 193 0.68 7.75 -12.22
C LEU A 193 -0.35 8.35 -13.19
N GLN A 194 -0.17 8.17 -14.50
CA GLN A 194 -1.14 8.63 -15.49
C GLN A 194 -2.51 7.98 -15.28
N ARG A 195 -2.53 6.66 -15.08
CA ARG A 195 -3.78 5.93 -14.84
C ARG A 195 -4.39 6.27 -13.49
N TYR A 196 -3.56 6.41 -12.46
CA TYR A 196 -4.02 6.82 -11.14
C TYR A 196 -4.67 8.21 -11.20
N LEU A 197 -3.99 9.18 -11.83
CA LEU A 197 -4.53 10.52 -12.05
C LEU A 197 -5.89 10.47 -12.75
N LYS A 198 -6.02 9.71 -13.85
CA LYS A 198 -7.28 9.56 -14.59
C LYS A 198 -8.43 9.06 -13.70
N TYR A 199 -8.19 8.06 -12.85
CA TYR A 199 -9.24 7.53 -11.97
C TYR A 199 -9.61 8.49 -10.85
N THR A 200 -8.62 9.19 -10.29
CA THR A 200 -8.87 10.19 -9.25
C THR A 200 -9.60 11.41 -9.83
N GLU A 201 -9.24 11.87 -11.02
CA GLU A 201 -9.96 12.93 -11.74
C GLU A 201 -11.41 12.52 -12.02
N SER A 202 -11.64 11.28 -12.49
CA SER A 202 -12.99 10.78 -12.70
C SER A 202 -13.81 10.74 -11.41
N LEU A 203 -13.19 10.41 -10.28
CA LEU A 203 -13.85 10.43 -8.97
C LEU A 203 -14.19 11.85 -8.52
N VAL A 204 -13.27 12.81 -8.67
CA VAL A 204 -13.51 14.23 -8.36
C VAL A 204 -14.63 14.81 -9.21
N TRP A 205 -14.66 14.47 -10.50
CA TRP A 205 -15.76 14.83 -11.41
C TRP A 205 -17.10 14.31 -10.90
N ASN A 206 -17.16 13.02 -10.54
CA ASN A 206 -18.40 12.40 -10.03
C ASN A 206 -18.85 12.98 -8.68
N LEU A 207 -17.92 13.52 -7.88
CA LEU A 207 -18.21 14.22 -6.62
C LEU A 207 -18.59 15.69 -6.82
N GLY A 208 -18.63 16.18 -8.07
CA GLY A 208 -19.20 17.49 -8.43
C GLY A 208 -18.19 18.61 -8.64
N THR A 209 -16.89 18.32 -8.77
CA THR A 209 -15.87 19.34 -9.12
C THR A 209 -15.20 18.99 -10.45
N ASP A 210 -15.06 19.95 -11.35
CA ASP A 210 -14.32 19.75 -12.59
C ASP A 210 -12.81 19.65 -12.30
N PRO A 211 -12.17 18.49 -12.53
CA PRO A 211 -10.75 18.30 -12.25
C PRO A 211 -9.85 19.26 -13.03
N ASN A 212 -10.29 19.79 -14.19
CA ASN A 212 -9.50 20.73 -14.98
C ASN A 212 -9.30 22.08 -14.27
N THR A 213 -10.17 22.42 -13.32
CA THR A 213 -10.05 23.65 -12.51
C THR A 213 -9.00 23.55 -11.41
N ILE A 214 -8.49 22.34 -11.13
CA ILE A 214 -7.51 22.09 -10.06
C ILE A 214 -6.09 22.20 -10.63
N PRO A 215 -5.30 23.22 -10.24
CA PRO A 215 -3.93 23.37 -10.72
C PRO A 215 -2.98 22.34 -10.08
N PRO A 216 -1.86 22.00 -10.74
CA PRO A 216 -0.80 21.21 -10.13
C PRO A 216 -0.24 21.88 -8.87
N SER A 217 -0.05 21.12 -7.79
CA SER A 217 0.50 21.63 -6.53
C SER A 217 1.36 20.59 -5.83
N GLU A 218 2.62 20.92 -5.54
CA GLU A 218 3.56 20.03 -4.84
C GLU A 218 3.07 19.65 -3.43
N LEU A 219 2.40 20.58 -2.74
CA LEU A 219 1.84 20.37 -1.41
C LEU A 219 0.38 19.89 -1.46
N GLY A 220 -0.18 19.66 -2.65
CA GLY A 220 -1.59 19.34 -2.82
C GLY A 220 -2.54 20.48 -2.41
N LYS A 221 -2.08 21.74 -2.36
CA LYS A 221 -2.93 22.90 -2.03
C LYS A 221 -3.86 23.23 -3.20
N VAL A 222 -5.15 23.36 -2.92
CA VAL A 222 -6.20 23.71 -3.89
C VAL A 222 -6.71 25.11 -3.56
N THR A 223 -6.41 26.10 -4.40
CA THR A 223 -6.93 27.46 -4.31
C THR A 223 -8.21 27.57 -5.12
N ARG A 224 -9.36 27.80 -4.46
CA ARG A 224 -10.63 28.11 -5.14
C ARG A 224 -10.63 29.60 -5.53
N GLU A 225 -10.37 29.90 -6.80
CA GLU A 225 -10.66 31.22 -7.35
C GLU A 225 -12.18 31.34 -7.60
N GLY A 226 -12.88 32.21 -6.86
CA GLY A 226 -14.30 32.50 -7.12
C GLY A 226 -15.27 32.55 -5.93
N SER A 227 -14.83 32.61 -4.67
CA SER A 227 -15.74 32.98 -3.55
C SER A 227 -15.51 34.42 -3.12
N GLY A 228 -16.00 35.35 -3.93
CA GLY A 228 -16.21 36.74 -3.53
C GLY A 228 -17.36 36.85 -2.54
N SER A 229 -17.10 36.53 -1.27
CA SER A 229 -17.82 37.08 -0.12
C SER A 229 -16.98 36.81 1.12
N GLY A 230 -16.51 37.89 1.74
CA GLY A 230 -15.71 37.89 2.96
C GLY A 230 -16.51 37.39 4.17
N LEU A 231 -16.67 36.08 4.25
CA LEU A 231 -16.74 35.35 5.50
C LEU A 231 -15.68 34.26 5.40
N PRO A 232 -14.78 34.11 6.40
CA PRO A 232 -13.78 33.07 6.34
C PRO A 232 -14.53 31.74 6.30
N ILE A 233 -14.53 31.09 5.14
CA ILE A 233 -14.74 29.66 5.08
C ILE A 233 -13.53 29.09 5.80
N VAL A 234 -13.73 28.81 7.09
CA VAL A 234 -12.74 28.18 7.95
C VAL A 234 -12.43 26.84 7.31
N ASN A 235 -11.29 26.78 6.63
CA ASN A 235 -10.62 25.51 6.38
C ASN A 235 -10.46 24.87 7.76
N HIS A 236 -10.93 23.65 7.98
CA HIS A 236 -10.34 22.85 9.06
C HIS A 236 -9.05 22.28 8.49
N GLY A 237 -8.05 23.15 8.35
CA GLY A 237 -6.72 22.76 7.98
C GLY A 237 -6.12 21.99 9.15
N GLU A 238 -5.74 20.73 8.93
CA GLU A 238 -4.78 20.10 9.83
C GLU A 238 -3.48 20.92 9.77
N HIS A 239 -3.07 21.45 10.91
CA HIS A 239 -1.74 22.04 11.09
C HIS A 239 -0.74 20.92 11.35
N GLU A 240 0.23 20.78 10.46
CA GLU A 240 1.40 19.93 10.67
C GLU A 240 2.50 20.72 11.39
N CYS A 241 3.02 20.14 12.46
CA CYS A 241 4.16 20.64 13.22
C CYS A 241 5.23 19.55 13.30
N THR A 242 6.36 19.76 12.62
CA THR A 242 7.48 18.81 12.58
C THR A 242 8.67 19.37 13.38
N GLY A 243 9.25 18.52 14.22
CA GLY A 243 10.39 18.90 15.06
C GLY A 243 10.85 17.77 15.98
N LYS A 244 11.64 18.10 17.00
CA LYS A 244 12.05 17.14 18.03
C LYS A 244 11.31 17.38 19.34
N VAL A 245 11.07 16.31 20.09
CA VAL A 245 10.52 16.44 21.44
C VAL A 245 11.55 17.14 22.33
N ALA A 246 11.15 18.29 22.88
CA ALA A 246 11.97 19.11 23.77
C ALA A 246 11.65 18.83 25.24
N ALA A 247 10.39 18.55 25.57
CA ALA A 247 9.93 18.26 26.92
C ALA A 247 8.71 17.33 26.91
N VAL A 248 8.52 16.59 28.01
CA VAL A 248 7.30 15.81 28.29
C VAL A 248 6.78 16.22 29.66
N HIS A 249 5.49 16.55 29.73
CA HIS A 249 4.85 17.14 30.89
C HIS A 249 4.01 16.11 31.66
N TYR A 250 4.12 16.17 32.97
CA TYR A 250 3.32 15.43 33.93
C TYR A 250 2.59 16.42 34.83
N ASP A 251 1.38 16.06 35.23
CA ASP A 251 0.67 16.85 36.24
C ASP A 251 1.28 16.64 37.64
N ARG A 252 0.66 17.26 38.65
CA ARG A 252 1.16 17.20 40.04
C ARG A 252 1.08 15.80 40.68
N PHE A 253 0.37 14.86 40.06
CA PHE A 253 0.20 13.50 40.53
C PHE A 253 1.07 12.50 39.75
N GLY A 254 1.77 12.96 38.72
CA GLY A 254 2.66 12.15 37.90
C GLY A 254 1.98 11.57 36.66
N ASP A 255 0.77 12.02 36.33
CA ASP A 255 0.05 11.58 35.13
C ASP A 255 0.47 12.40 33.91
N PHE A 256 0.61 11.73 32.75
CA PHE A 256 0.98 12.39 31.50
C PHE A 256 -0.09 13.40 31.08
N CYS A 257 0.34 14.64 30.79
CA CYS A 257 -0.57 15.72 30.41
C CYS A 257 -0.16 16.46 29.12
N GLY A 258 0.98 16.11 28.52
CA GLY A 258 1.38 16.70 27.25
C GLY A 258 2.88 16.66 26.98
N PHE A 259 3.30 17.31 25.90
CA PHE A 259 4.69 17.39 25.46
C PHE A 259 4.96 18.60 24.57
N VAL A 260 6.22 18.99 24.45
CA VAL A 260 6.67 20.15 23.66
C VAL A 260 7.51 19.67 22.48
N ILE A 261 7.22 20.20 21.29
CA ILE A 261 8.04 20.05 20.10
C ILE A 261 8.83 21.32 19.83
N LEU A 262 10.14 21.19 19.64
CA LEU A 262 11.00 22.23 19.09
C LEU A 262 11.10 22.04 17.57
N THR A 263 10.55 22.98 16.83
CA THR A 263 10.56 23.02 15.36
C THR A 263 11.93 23.44 14.81
N GLU A 264 12.20 23.16 13.54
CA GLU A 264 13.44 23.61 12.87
C GLU A 264 13.57 25.14 12.81
N ALA A 265 12.44 25.84 12.80
CA ALA A 265 12.39 27.30 12.88
C ALA A 265 12.70 27.85 14.29
N GLY A 266 13.00 26.98 15.27
CA GLY A 266 13.32 27.37 16.64
C GLY A 266 12.11 27.68 17.53
N HIS A 267 10.89 27.46 17.04
CA HIS A 267 9.69 27.64 17.83
C HIS A 267 9.37 26.39 18.65
N GLU A 268 9.03 26.59 19.92
CA GLU A 268 8.46 25.57 20.79
C GLU A 268 6.93 25.54 20.66
N ARG A 269 6.37 24.34 20.53
CA ARG A 269 4.92 24.13 20.44
C ARG A 269 4.47 23.08 21.44
N LEU A 270 3.55 23.46 22.31
CA LEU A 270 2.97 22.59 23.33
C LEU A 270 1.78 21.82 22.75
N PHE A 271 1.75 20.52 23.04
CA PHE A 271 0.61 19.65 22.77
C PHE A 271 0.12 18.99 24.07
N ARG A 272 -1.19 19.00 24.28
CA ARG A 272 -1.89 18.37 25.41
C ARG A 272 -2.42 17.00 24.97
N ALA A 273 -2.04 15.98 25.72
CA ALA A 273 -2.51 14.62 25.53
C ALA A 273 -2.49 13.90 26.87
N THR A 274 -3.35 12.90 27.03
CA THR A 274 -3.48 12.12 28.29
C THR A 274 -3.40 10.62 28.05
N GLU A 275 -3.36 10.21 26.78
CA GLU A 275 -3.34 8.83 26.35
C GLU A 275 -1.94 8.22 26.57
N HIS A 276 -1.84 7.16 27.38
CA HIS A 276 -0.56 6.49 27.66
C HIS A 276 0.18 5.95 26.42
N ALA A 277 -0.55 5.60 25.35
CA ALA A 277 0.07 5.19 24.10
C ALA A 277 0.85 6.36 23.44
N VAL A 278 0.34 7.58 23.57
CA VAL A 278 1.02 8.79 23.08
C VAL A 278 2.22 9.10 23.96
N GLU A 279 2.08 8.99 25.28
CA GLU A 279 3.19 9.14 26.23
C GLU A 279 4.37 8.23 25.86
N HIS A 280 4.10 6.94 25.62
CA HIS A 280 5.13 5.97 25.26
C HIS A 280 5.88 6.38 23.98
N LEU A 281 5.15 6.73 22.91
CA LEU A 281 5.73 7.13 21.63
C LEU A 281 6.56 8.41 21.74
N VAL A 282 6.08 9.39 22.49
CA VAL A 282 6.77 10.67 22.70
C VAL A 282 8.03 10.47 23.54
N ARG A 283 7.98 9.65 24.60
CA ARG A 283 9.15 9.29 25.40
C ARG A 283 10.21 8.55 24.56
N GLU A 284 9.78 7.59 23.75
CA GLU A 284 10.65 6.86 22.83
C GLU A 284 11.35 7.83 21.86
N ALA A 285 10.59 8.71 21.21
CA ALA A 285 11.13 9.73 20.31
C ALA A 285 12.09 10.70 21.01
N TRP A 286 11.82 11.07 22.26
CA TRP A 286 12.68 11.96 23.04
C TRP A 286 14.02 11.31 23.35
N VAL A 287 14.01 10.06 23.82
CA VAL A 287 15.22 9.29 24.17
C VAL A 287 16.07 9.02 22.93
N GLU A 288 15.44 8.61 21.83
CA GLU A 288 16.12 8.31 20.56
C GLU A 288 16.52 9.58 19.78
N ARG A 289 16.07 10.76 20.23
CA ARG A 289 16.16 12.05 19.50
C ARG A 289 15.61 11.97 18.07
N THR A 290 14.62 11.11 17.86
CA THR A 290 13.87 10.93 16.61
C THR A 290 12.98 12.15 16.36
N ALA A 291 12.93 12.63 15.12
CA ALA A 291 12.02 13.71 14.74
C ALA A 291 10.58 13.21 14.69
N VAL A 292 9.63 14.07 15.03
CA VAL A 292 8.21 13.75 15.12
C VAL A 292 7.41 14.81 14.34
N SER A 293 6.43 14.35 13.56
CA SER A 293 5.42 15.18 12.93
C SER A 293 4.08 15.01 13.65
N VAL A 294 3.53 16.10 14.18
CA VAL A 294 2.24 16.13 14.85
C VAL A 294 1.25 16.92 14.00
N PHE A 295 0.09 16.33 13.76
CA PHE A 295 -1.02 16.94 13.05
C PHE A 295 -2.11 17.30 14.08
N SER A 296 -2.63 18.51 14.01
CA SER A 296 -3.67 19.03 14.90
C SER A 296 -4.68 19.87 14.12
N ASP A 297 -5.97 19.77 14.44
CA ASP A 297 -7.01 20.67 13.94
C ASP A 297 -6.67 22.15 14.26
N GLU A 298 -6.88 23.04 13.28
CA GLU A 298 -6.86 24.49 13.43
C GLU A 298 -7.67 25.00 14.64
N ARG A 299 -8.78 24.34 14.98
CA ARG A 299 -9.62 24.72 16.12
C ARG A 299 -9.04 24.32 17.47
N ASN A 300 -8.19 23.29 17.50
CA ASN A 300 -7.56 22.77 18.71
C ASN A 300 -6.09 22.46 18.42
N PRO A 301 -5.27 23.50 18.13
CA PRO A 301 -3.89 23.31 17.70
C PRO A 301 -3.03 22.60 18.75
N GLU A 302 -3.42 22.67 20.02
CA GLU A 302 -2.74 22.00 21.12
C GLU A 302 -3.11 20.52 21.24
N ARG A 303 -4.14 20.02 20.55
CA ARG A 303 -4.53 18.61 20.64
C ARG A 303 -3.97 17.83 19.44
N PRO A 304 -3.15 16.79 19.67
CA PRO A 304 -2.65 15.98 18.58
C PRO A 304 -3.75 15.04 18.06
N ASP A 305 -4.06 15.13 16.77
CA ASP A 305 -4.96 14.21 16.07
C ASP A 305 -4.19 13.02 15.49
N ARG A 306 -2.94 13.26 15.07
CA ARG A 306 -2.05 12.24 14.53
C ARG A 306 -0.60 12.53 14.85
N LEU A 307 0.17 11.49 15.17
CA LEU A 307 1.58 11.56 15.51
C LEU A 307 2.38 10.56 14.67
N VAL A 308 3.44 11.03 14.01
CA VAL A 308 4.29 10.23 13.11
C VAL A 308 5.74 10.33 13.55
N LEU A 309 6.41 9.20 13.75
CA LEU A 309 7.84 9.12 14.04
C LEU A 309 8.65 9.07 12.74
N LEU A 310 9.54 10.03 12.54
CA LEU A 310 10.43 10.11 11.38
C LEU A 310 11.74 9.40 11.71
N ARG A 311 11.74 8.06 11.60
CA ARG A 311 12.95 7.25 11.75
C ARG A 311 13.77 7.26 10.46
N TYR A 312 15.03 7.65 10.57
CA TYR A 312 16.02 7.43 9.52
C TYR A 312 16.60 6.02 9.71
N HIS A 313 16.47 5.16 8.70
CA HIS A 313 17.16 3.88 8.60
C HIS A 313 18.54 4.06 7.97
#